data_AF-A0A316DZ46-F1
#
_entry.id   AF-A0A316DZ46-F1
#
_cell.length_a   1.000
_cell.length_b   1.000
_cell.length_c   1.000
_cell.angle_alpha   90.00
_cell.angle_beta   90.00
_cell.angle_gamma   90.00
#
_symmetry.space_group_name_H-M   'P 1'
#
loop_
_entity.id
_entity.type
_entity.pdbx_description
1 polymer ?
#
loop_
_entity_poly.entity_id
_entity_poly.type
_entity_poly.pdbx_seq_one_letter_code
_entity_poly.pdbx_strand_id
1 'polypeptide(L)'
;SWQRNWEQLSQYFQYTEPIRKIIYTTNAVEGFHRQVRKVTKTKGAFTNDMALLKLVYLATKNIEKKWTSPLHNWSLTVQQLYIKFGERIPLVLNANSFGASPKGIGTTDRV
;
A
#
# COMPACT_ATOMS: atom_id res chain seq x y z
N SER A 1 -19.63 15.56 11.09
CA SER A 1 -18.38 15.37 10.33
C SER A 1 -18.65 14.84 8.93
N TRP A 2 -19.45 13.79 8.76
CA TRP A 2 -19.82 13.22 7.45
C TRP A 2 -20.46 14.20 6.47
N GLN A 3 -21.53 14.89 6.87
CA GLN A 3 -22.20 15.90 6.03
C GLN A 3 -21.28 17.07 5.67
N ARG A 4 -20.36 17.43 6.58
CA ARG A 4 -19.42 18.54 6.38
C ARG A 4 -18.30 18.21 5.38
N ASN A 5 -17.91 16.93 5.30
CA ASN A 5 -16.84 16.47 4.40
C ASN A 5 -17.40 15.71 3.19
N TRP A 6 -18.71 15.82 2.93
CA TRP A 6 -19.40 15.04 1.90
C TRP A 6 -18.82 15.25 0.51
N GLU A 7 -18.38 16.47 0.19
CA GLU A 7 -17.72 16.78 -1.09
C GLU A 7 -16.47 15.92 -1.32
N GLN A 8 -15.68 15.69 -0.28
CA GLN A 8 -14.45 14.89 -0.36
C GLN A 8 -14.77 13.40 -0.36
N LEU A 9 -15.71 12.97 0.49
CA LEU A 9 -16.09 11.56 0.61
C LEU A 9 -16.82 11.05 -0.63
N SER A 10 -17.60 11.89 -1.31
CA SER A 10 -18.34 11.49 -2.50
C SER A 10 -17.44 11.13 -3.70
N GLN A 11 -16.21 11.67 -3.75
CA GLN A 11 -15.21 11.33 -4.78
C GLN A 11 -14.89 9.83 -4.81
N TYR A 12 -15.00 9.15 -3.67
CA TYR A 12 -14.80 7.71 -3.56
C TYR A 12 -15.71 6.90 -4.51
N PHE A 13 -16.93 7.37 -4.78
CA PHE A 13 -17.87 6.68 -5.65
C PHE A 13 -17.53 6.76 -7.14
N GLN A 14 -16.57 7.59 -7.54
CA GLN A 14 -16.11 7.65 -8.92
C GLN A 14 -15.20 6.48 -9.33
N TYR A 15 -14.76 5.67 -8.35
CA TYR A 15 -13.90 4.52 -8.57
C TYR A 15 -14.70 3.23 -8.74
N THR A 16 -14.18 2.31 -9.55
CA THR A 16 -14.78 0.99 -9.76
C THR A 16 -14.62 0.11 -8.52
N GLU A 17 -15.42 -0.97 -8.43
CA GLU A 17 -15.40 -1.90 -7.30
C GLU A 17 -14.00 -2.43 -6.92
N PRO A 18 -13.12 -2.85 -7.87
CA PRO A 18 -11.77 -3.32 -7.53
C PRO A 18 -10.92 -2.26 -6.81
N ILE A 19 -11.00 -1.00 -7.25
CA ILE A 19 -10.25 0.13 -6.66
C ILE A 19 -10.84 0.48 -5.29
N ARG A 20 -12.17 0.56 -5.20
CA ARG A 20 -12.88 0.81 -3.94
C ARG A 20 -12.50 -0.20 -2.87
N LYS A 21 -12.42 -1.48 -3.23
CA LYS A 21 -11.98 -2.55 -2.34
C LYS A 21 -10.63 -2.29 -1.71
N ILE A 22 -9.65 -1.83 -2.47
CA ILE A 22 -8.33 -1.49 -1.94
C ILE A 22 -8.41 -0.30 -0.98
N ILE A 23 -9.17 0.74 -1.34
CA ILE A 23 -9.30 1.96 -0.53
C ILE A 23 -9.91 1.67 0.85
N TYR A 24 -11.03 0.93 0.91
CA TYR A 24 -11.68 0.65 2.20
C TYR A 24 -11.01 -0.47 2.99
N THR A 25 -10.13 -1.26 2.36
CA THR A 25 -9.41 -2.32 3.09
C THR A 25 -8.33 -1.69 3.95
N THR A 26 -8.65 -1.47 5.22
CA THR A 26 -7.74 -0.83 6.20
C THR A 26 -6.71 -1.79 6.81
N ASN A 27 -6.77 -3.08 6.49
CA ASN A 27 -5.91 -4.13 7.07
C ASN A 27 -4.40 -3.78 7.04
N ALA A 28 -3.91 -3.18 5.95
CA ALA A 28 -2.51 -2.79 5.82
C ALA A 28 -2.13 -1.66 6.78
N VAL A 29 -2.94 -0.60 6.82
CA VAL A 29 -2.72 0.58 7.69
C VAL A 29 -2.91 0.22 9.15
N GLU A 30 -3.95 -0.53 9.49
CA GLU A 30 -4.19 -1.03 10.85
C GLU A 30 -3.09 -1.99 11.31
N GLY A 31 -2.65 -2.88 10.43
CA GLY A 31 -1.53 -3.79 10.66
C GLY A 31 -0.24 -3.02 10.96
N PHE A 32 0.07 -1.99 10.16
CA PHE A 32 1.20 -1.11 10.39
C PHE A 32 1.09 -0.39 11.75
N HIS A 33 -0.03 0.30 12.02
CA HIS A 33 -0.27 0.98 13.30
C HIS A 33 -0.18 0.03 14.49
N ARG A 34 -0.63 -1.21 14.36
CA ARG A 34 -0.51 -2.23 15.41
C ARG A 34 0.96 -2.56 15.69
N GLN A 35 1.79 -2.72 14.65
CA GLN A 35 3.22 -2.99 14.83
C GLN A 35 3.96 -1.79 15.44
N VAL A 36 3.65 -0.58 14.98
CA VAL A 36 4.22 0.66 15.56
C VAL A 36 3.85 0.77 17.04
N ARG A 37 2.57 0.61 17.39
CA ARG A 37 2.12 0.62 18.81
C ARG A 37 2.78 -0.50 19.63
N LYS A 38 3.03 -1.67 19.04
CA LYS A 38 3.69 -2.79 19.72
C LYS A 38 5.14 -2.44 20.09
N VAL A 39 5.89 -1.75 19.24
CA VAL A 39 7.29 -1.39 19.53
C VAL A 39 7.40 -0.18 20.45
N THR A 40 6.45 0.75 20.41
CA THR A 40 6.49 1.95 21.24
C THR A 40 5.94 1.70 22.65
N LYS A 41 4.90 0.86 22.83
CA LYS A 41 4.27 0.63 24.15
C LYS A 41 5.21 0.10 25.23
N THR A 42 6.28 -0.59 24.85
CA THR A 42 7.26 -1.19 25.79
C THR A 42 8.39 -0.23 26.12
N LYS A 43 8.54 0.86 25.37
CA LYS A 43 9.50 1.92 25.67
C LYS A 43 8.79 2.96 26.54
N GLY A 44 9.44 3.37 27.63
CA GLY A 44 8.97 4.46 28.49
C GLY A 44 9.17 5.81 27.80
N ALA A 45 9.77 6.77 28.48
CA ALA A 45 10.13 8.04 27.86
C ALA A 45 11.29 7.88 26.86
N PHE A 46 11.19 8.56 25.73
CA PHE A 46 12.29 8.70 24.79
C PHE A 46 13.19 9.88 25.22
N THR A 47 14.51 9.73 25.12
CA THR A 47 15.47 10.76 25.51
C THR A 47 15.60 11.89 24.48
N ASN A 48 15.24 11.63 23.22
CA ASN A 48 15.28 12.58 22.11
C ASN A 48 14.35 12.08 20.98
N ASP A 49 13.80 12.99 20.18
CA ASP A 49 12.96 12.71 19.00
C ASP A 49 13.69 11.82 17.98
N MET A 50 15.00 11.99 17.83
CA MET A 50 15.81 11.11 16.96
C MET A 50 15.82 9.66 17.42
N ALA A 51 15.71 9.38 18.72
CA ALA A 51 15.63 8.01 19.23
C ALA A 51 14.29 7.37 18.85
N LEU A 52 13.19 8.14 18.95
CA LEU A 52 11.87 7.72 18.49
C LEU A 52 11.86 7.46 16.98
N LEU A 53 12.40 8.38 16.18
CA LEU A 53 12.47 8.24 14.72
C LEU A 53 13.24 7.00 14.30
N LYS A 54 14.40 6.74 14.92
CA LYS A 54 15.19 5.52 14.66
C LYS A 54 14.40 4.25 15.00
N LEU A 55 13.65 4.25 16.10
CA LEU A 55 12.83 3.10 16.48
C LEU A 55 11.73 2.83 15.44
N VAL A 56 11.01 3.88 15.03
CA VAL A 56 9.94 3.77 14.01
C VAL A 56 10.54 3.29 12.69
N TYR A 57 11.69 3.84 12.27
CA TYR A 57 12.40 3.40 11.06
C TYR A 57 12.74 1.90 11.10
N LEU A 58 13.31 1.42 12.21
CA LEU A 58 13.64 0.01 12.37
C LEU A 58 12.38 -0.88 12.36
N ALA A 59 11.28 -0.41 12.94
CA ALA A 59 10.00 -1.11 12.90
C ALA A 59 9.47 -1.19 11.47
N THR A 60 9.48 -0.09 10.72
CA THR A 60 9.08 -0.04 9.31
C THR A 60 9.92 -1.01 8.48
N LYS A 61 11.25 -1.00 8.62
CA LYS A 61 12.14 -1.93 7.90
C LYS A 61 11.83 -3.41 8.20
N ASN A 62 11.40 -3.72 9.42
CA ASN A 62 10.99 -5.09 9.78
C ASN A 62 9.61 -5.47 9.24
N ILE A 63 8.71 -4.50 9.08
CA ILE A 63 7.38 -4.68 8.47
C ILE A 63 7.54 -4.91 6.96
N GLU A 64 8.35 -4.09 6.29
CA GLU A 64 8.64 -4.19 4.85
C GLU A 64 9.14 -5.58 4.46
N LYS A 65 10.01 -6.20 5.29
CA LYS A 65 10.49 -7.57 5.06
C LYS A 65 9.37 -8.62 4.99
N LYS A 66 8.22 -8.34 5.60
CA LYS A 66 7.06 -9.25 5.62
C LYS A 66 6.04 -8.93 4.52
N TRP A 67 6.15 -7.78 3.86
CA TRP A 67 5.27 -7.36 2.77
C TRP A 67 5.75 -7.94 1.43
N THR A 68 5.75 -9.26 1.35
CA THR A 68 6.14 -9.99 0.13
C THR A 68 4.94 -10.57 -0.62
N SER A 69 3.78 -10.66 0.03
CA SER A 69 2.57 -11.20 -0.57
C SER A 69 1.99 -10.23 -1.60
N PRO A 70 1.72 -10.68 -2.83
CA PRO A 70 1.09 -9.83 -3.85
C PRO A 70 -0.35 -9.48 -3.45
N LEU A 71 -0.81 -8.30 -3.86
CA LEU A 71 -2.19 -7.88 -3.66
C LEU A 71 -3.14 -8.76 -4.48
N HIS A 72 -4.23 -9.19 -3.83
CA HIS A 72 -5.26 -9.98 -4.47
C HIS A 72 -5.95 -9.19 -5.59
N ASN A 73 -6.12 -9.79 -6.77
CA ASN A 73 -6.72 -9.17 -7.95
C ASN A 73 -6.06 -7.84 -8.38
N TRP A 74 -4.75 -7.71 -8.16
CA TRP A 74 -4.00 -6.51 -8.58
C TRP A 74 -4.06 -6.27 -10.09
N SER A 75 -3.98 -7.32 -10.90
CA SER A 75 -4.08 -7.22 -12.37
C SER A 75 -5.35 -6.55 -12.86
N LEU A 76 -6.51 -6.90 -12.29
CA LEU A 76 -7.79 -6.28 -12.62
C LEU A 76 -7.81 -4.81 -12.16
N THR A 77 -7.33 -4.54 -10.96
CA THR A 77 -7.31 -3.18 -10.41
C THR A 77 -6.45 -2.25 -11.25
N VAL A 78 -5.25 -2.68 -11.64
CA VAL A 78 -4.32 -1.90 -12.45
C VAL A 78 -4.89 -1.56 -13.82
N GLN A 79 -5.61 -2.48 -14.45
CA GLN A 79 -6.33 -2.19 -15.70
C GLN A 79 -7.40 -1.11 -15.50
N GLN A 80 -8.18 -1.18 -14.41
CA GLN A 80 -9.17 -0.15 -14.10
C GLN A 80 -8.55 1.21 -13.81
N LEU A 81 -7.40 1.23 -13.13
CA LEU A 81 -6.62 2.44 -12.88
C LEU A 81 -6.10 3.05 -14.18
N TYR A 82 -5.61 2.22 -15.10
CA TYR A 82 -5.18 2.68 -16.42
C TYR A 82 -6.33 3.30 -17.22
N ILE A 83 -7.51 2.67 -17.25
CA ILE A 83 -8.67 3.24 -17.95
C ILE A 83 -9.04 4.62 -17.36
N LYS A 84 -8.95 4.78 -16.04
CA LYS A 84 -9.30 6.04 -15.35
C LYS A 84 -8.25 7.14 -15.51
N PHE A 85 -6.96 6.80 -15.51
CA PHE A 85 -5.85 7.77 -15.44
C PHE A 85 -4.96 7.82 -16.69
N GLY A 86 -5.21 6.94 -17.67
CA GLY A 86 -4.51 6.87 -18.95
C GLY A 86 -3.00 6.73 -18.79
N GLU A 87 -2.26 7.59 -19.50
CA GLU A 87 -0.80 7.58 -19.60
C GLU A 87 -0.07 7.87 -18.27
N ARG A 88 -0.78 8.32 -17.23
CA ARG A 88 -0.17 8.54 -15.89
C ARG A 88 0.29 7.24 -15.23
N ILE A 89 -0.27 6.11 -15.64
CA ILE A 89 0.05 4.79 -15.10
C ILE A 89 0.51 3.92 -16.26
N PRO A 90 1.81 3.74 -16.49
CA PRO A 90 2.27 2.87 -17.56
C PRO A 90 1.86 1.42 -17.25
N LEU A 91 1.03 0.84 -18.12
CA LEU A 91 0.78 -0.59 -18.09
C LEU A 91 1.97 -1.29 -18.74
N VAL A 92 2.89 -1.81 -17.92
CA VAL A 92 3.85 -2.81 -18.39
C VAL A 92 3.08 -4.12 -18.57
N LEU A 93 2.35 -4.22 -19.69
CA LEU A 93 1.82 -5.49 -20.16
C LEU A 93 3.00 -6.29 -20.70
N ASN A 94 3.66 -7.06 -19.82
CA ASN A 94 4.51 -8.15 -20.30
C ASN A 94 3.58 -9.16 -20.98
N ALA A 95 3.36 -8.98 -22.28
CA ALA A 95 2.73 -9.96 -23.14
C ALA A 95 3.69 -11.14 -23.34
N ASN A 96 3.93 -11.91 -22.27
CA ASN A 96 4.48 -13.25 -22.41
C ASN A 96 3.36 -14.12 -22.98
N SER A 97 3.41 -14.37 -24.28
CA SER A 97 2.53 -15.27 -25.03
C SER A 97 2.68 -16.75 -24.65
N PHE A 98 3.42 -17.08 -23.58
CA PHE A 98 3.54 -18.42 -23.05
C PHE A 98 3.40 -18.37 -21.53
N GLY A 99 2.39 -19.09 -21.02
CA GLY A 99 2.05 -19.19 -19.60
C GLY A 99 3.17 -19.82 -18.77
N ALA A 100 4.18 -19.02 -18.43
CA ALA A 100 5.22 -19.37 -17.47
C ALA A 100 5.39 -18.22 -16.47
N SER A 101 5.42 -18.59 -15.18
CA SER A 101 5.67 -17.70 -14.05
C SER A 101 6.95 -16.88 -14.27
N PRO A 102 6.95 -15.54 -14.05
CA PRO A 102 8.15 -14.74 -14.25
C PRO A 102 9.25 -15.21 -13.30
N LYS A 103 10.32 -15.79 -13.84
CA LYS A 103 11.58 -15.95 -13.10
C LYS A 103 12.09 -14.55 -12.77
N GLY A 104 12.27 -14.31 -11.48
CA GLY A 104 12.95 -13.19 -10.82
C GLY A 104 13.30 -12.01 -11.72
N ILE A 105 12.46 -10.98 -11.69
CA ILE A 105 12.86 -9.65 -12.15
C ILE A 105 13.80 -9.07 -11.09
N GLY A 106 15.05 -8.85 -11.51
CA GLY A 106 16.07 -8.19 -10.74
C GLY A 106 15.60 -6.83 -10.23
N THR A 107 15.94 -6.58 -8.97
CA THR A 107 16.19 -5.29 -8.33
C THR A 107 16.19 -4.07 -9.26
N THR A 108 15.02 -3.51 -9.60
CA THR A 108 14.98 -2.12 -10.11
C THR A 108 13.68 -1.35 -9.88
N ASP A 109 12.64 -1.95 -9.29
CA ASP A 109 11.43 -1.20 -8.94
C ASP A 109 11.19 -1.29 -7.43
N ARG A 110 11.92 -0.44 -6.71
CA ARG A 110 11.60 -0.02 -5.34
C ARG A 110 11.42 1.49 -5.35
N VAL A 111 10.16 1.91 -5.45
CA VAL A 111 9.64 3.15 -4.86
C VAL A 111 8.42 2.76 -4.04
#